data_AF-A0A2X3KZK6-F1
#
_entry.id   AF-A0A2X3KZK6-F1
#
_cell.length_a   1.000
_cell.length_b   1.000
_cell.length_c   1.000
_cell.angle_alpha   90.00
_cell.angle_beta   90.00
_cell.angle_gamma   90.00
#
_symmetry.space_group_name_H-M   'P 1'
#
loop_
_entity.id
_entity.type
_entity.pdbx_description
1 polymer ?
#
loop_
_entity_poly.entity_id
_entity_poly.type
_entity_poly.pdbx_seq_one_letter_code
_entity_poly.pdbx_strand_id
1 'polypeptide(L)'
;MSGCLACKACSTQCPIKIDVPEFRSRFLQLYHTRYLRPLRDHVVASVESYAPLMARAPKTFNFFMSQPWVQSLSRRHIGMVDLPMLSTPTLQQQLVGHRSANVTLEQLERYSDEQRAKTVLVVQDLFTSYYDAQVVADFIKLADKLGFEPVVLPFSPNGKAQHIKGFLQRFARTPAKRLSF
;
A
#
# COMPACT_ATOMS: atom_id res chain seq x y z
N MET A 1 -19.27 -0.21 16.13
CA MET A 1 -19.75 -0.16 14.74
C MET A 1 -18.57 -0.24 13.77
N SER A 2 -18.37 -1.40 13.15
CA SER A 2 -17.32 -1.68 12.17
C SER A 2 -17.94 -1.89 10.79
N GLY A 3 -18.68 -0.89 10.30
CA GLY A 3 -19.20 -0.86 8.93
C GLY A 3 -18.14 -0.39 7.93
N CYS A 4 -18.15 -0.97 6.73
CA CYS A 4 -17.29 -0.61 5.61
C CYS A 4 -17.75 0.73 5.00
N LEU A 5 -17.27 1.84 5.58
CA LEU A 5 -17.52 3.23 5.13
C LEU A 5 -16.23 4.04 5.19
N ALA A 6 -15.12 3.43 4.84
CA ALA A 6 -13.79 4.03 4.95
C ALA A 6 -13.06 4.12 3.60
N CYS A 7 -13.56 3.46 2.56
CA CYS A 7 -12.97 3.51 1.23
C CYS A 7 -13.54 4.69 0.43
N LYS A 8 -12.71 5.34 -0.40
CA LYS A 8 -13.15 6.43 -1.28
C LYS A 8 -14.23 5.96 -2.27
N ALA A 9 -14.30 4.67 -2.59
CA ALA A 9 -15.41 4.09 -3.36
C ALA A 9 -16.78 4.32 -2.71
N CYS A 10 -16.86 4.42 -1.38
CA CYS A 10 -18.13 4.71 -0.69
C CYS A 10 -18.64 6.13 -0.99
N SER A 11 -17.77 7.08 -1.34
CA SER A 11 -18.18 8.45 -1.68
C SER A 11 -18.89 8.52 -3.04
N THR A 12 -18.49 7.69 -4.01
CA THR A 12 -19.08 7.66 -5.35
C THR A 12 -20.39 6.90 -5.39
N GLN A 13 -20.55 5.89 -4.53
CA GLN A 13 -21.80 5.13 -4.39
C GLN A 13 -22.88 5.90 -3.60
N CYS A 14 -22.54 7.01 -2.94
CA CYS A 14 -23.51 7.79 -2.20
C CYS A 14 -24.42 8.58 -3.16
N PRO A 15 -25.75 8.38 -3.15
CA PRO A 15 -26.66 9.05 -4.09
C PRO A 15 -26.65 10.58 -3.94
N ILE A 16 -26.32 11.07 -2.74
CA ILE A 16 -26.20 12.48 -2.39
C ILE A 16 -24.74 12.99 -2.46
N LYS A 17 -23.80 12.17 -2.94
CA LYS A 17 -22.37 12.49 -3.13
C LYS A 17 -21.66 13.03 -1.88
N ILE A 18 -22.04 12.54 -0.71
CA ILE A 18 -21.38 12.89 0.55
C ILE A 18 -20.13 12.03 0.74
N ASP A 19 -19.03 12.67 1.13
CA ASP A 19 -17.76 12.00 1.41
C ASP A 19 -17.71 11.42 2.83
N VAL A 20 -18.49 10.36 3.04
CA VAL A 20 -18.55 9.62 4.32
C VAL A 20 -17.15 9.20 4.84
N PRO A 21 -16.22 8.70 4.00
CA PRO A 21 -14.86 8.38 4.44
C PRO A 21 -14.11 9.55 5.10
N GLU A 22 -14.23 10.75 4.54
CA GLU A 22 -13.58 11.96 5.08
C GLU A 22 -14.20 12.40 6.40
N PHE A 23 -15.54 12.39 6.51
CA PHE A 23 -16.20 12.69 7.78
C PHE A 23 -15.79 11.72 8.89
N ARG A 24 -15.66 10.43 8.54
CA ARG A 24 -15.21 9.40 9.47
C ARG A 24 -13.76 9.62 9.92
N SER A 25 -12.84 9.93 9.01
CA SER A 25 -11.42 10.13 9.36
C SER A 25 -11.26 11.31 10.32
N ARG A 26 -11.99 12.41 10.08
CA ARG A 26 -12.04 13.60 10.96
C ARG A 26 -12.69 13.29 12.31
N PHE A 27 -13.81 12.57 12.30
CA PHE A 27 -14.46 12.13 13.53
C PHE A 27 -13.51 11.28 14.38
N LEU A 28 -12.82 10.30 13.79
CA LEU A 28 -11.86 9.46 14.50
C LEU A 28 -10.67 10.26 15.03
N GLN A 29 -10.19 11.26 14.29
CA GLN A 29 -9.15 12.16 14.76
C GLN A 29 -9.59 12.90 16.04
N LEU A 30 -10.79 13.49 16.04
CA LEU A 30 -11.34 14.24 17.17
C LEU A 30 -11.77 13.33 18.34
N TYR A 31 -12.42 12.21 18.07
CA TYR A 31 -12.86 11.27 19.09
C TYR A 31 -11.68 10.78 19.92
N HIS A 32 -10.59 10.43 19.25
CA HIS A 32 -9.40 9.91 19.91
C HIS A 32 -8.43 10.98 20.44
N THR A 33 -8.78 12.27 20.39
CA THR A 33 -8.11 13.25 21.27
C THR A 33 -8.61 13.12 22.71
N ARG A 34 -9.84 12.62 22.91
CA ARG A 34 -10.46 12.43 24.23
C ARG A 34 -10.45 10.98 24.71
N TYR A 35 -10.50 10.01 23.80
CA TYR A 35 -10.59 8.58 24.12
C TYR A 35 -9.39 7.78 23.61
N LEU A 36 -8.98 6.77 24.37
CA LEU A 36 -7.85 5.90 24.01
C LEU A 36 -8.10 5.16 22.69
N ARG A 37 -7.03 5.02 21.89
CA ARG A 37 -7.04 4.28 20.62
C ARG A 37 -6.73 2.80 20.86
N PRO A 38 -7.46 1.87 20.24
CA PRO A 38 -7.09 0.46 20.24
C PRO A 38 -5.73 0.25 19.57
N LEU A 39 -4.92 -0.67 20.11
CA LEU A 39 -3.59 -1.00 19.57
C LEU A 39 -3.63 -1.42 18.09
N ARG A 40 -4.69 -2.12 17.67
CA ARG A 40 -4.89 -2.52 16.27
C ARG A 40 -4.82 -1.35 15.28
N ASP A 41 -5.32 -0.18 15.69
CA ASP A 41 -5.38 0.98 14.79
C ASP A 41 -3.99 1.57 14.59
N HIS A 42 -3.11 1.46 15.61
CA HIS A 42 -1.70 1.81 15.48
C HIS A 42 -0.93 0.82 14.60
N VAL A 43 -1.20 -0.49 14.74
CA VAL A 43 -0.55 -1.50 13.90
C VAL A 43 -0.91 -1.28 12.43
N VAL A 44 -2.19 -1.07 12.12
CA VAL A 44 -2.64 -0.79 10.76
C VAL A 44 -2.06 0.52 10.24
N ALA A 45 -2.02 1.59 11.04
CA ALA A 45 -1.48 2.88 10.60
C ALA A 45 0.03 2.85 10.31
N SER A 46 0.78 1.94 10.94
CA SER A 46 2.23 1.80 10.76
C SER A 46 2.61 0.70 9.77
N VAL A 47 1.65 0.00 9.17
CA VAL A 47 1.92 -1.12 8.26
C VAL A 47 2.81 -0.71 7.08
N GLU A 48 2.61 0.51 6.57
CA GLU A 48 3.38 1.03 5.43
C GLU A 48 4.86 1.24 5.75
N SER A 49 5.22 1.43 7.02
CA SER A 49 6.61 1.58 7.45
C SER A 49 7.30 0.24 7.68
N TYR A 50 6.56 -0.78 8.14
CA TYR A 50 7.14 -2.10 8.46
C TYR A 50 7.09 -3.10 7.31
N ALA A 51 6.14 -3.00 6.38
CA ALA A 51 6.03 -3.95 5.27
C ALA A 51 7.31 -4.04 4.41
N PRO A 52 8.01 -2.94 4.07
CA PRO A 52 9.27 -3.03 3.32
C PRO A 52 10.36 -3.78 4.09
N LEU A 53 10.37 -3.69 5.43
CA LEU A 53 11.31 -4.41 6.29
C LEU A 53 10.97 -5.90 6.33
N MET A 54 9.69 -6.23 6.49
CA MET A 54 9.21 -7.63 6.52
C MET A 54 9.41 -8.32 5.17
N ALA A 55 9.27 -7.58 4.06
CA ALA A 55 9.47 -8.07 2.71
C ALA A 55 10.93 -8.43 2.37
N ARG A 56 11.92 -8.09 3.21
CA ARG A 56 13.30 -8.56 3.06
C ARG A 56 13.44 -10.06 3.38
N ALA A 57 12.59 -10.58 4.26
CA ALA A 57 12.59 -11.98 4.68
C ALA A 57 11.16 -12.54 4.72
N PRO A 58 10.47 -12.62 3.57
CA PRO A 58 9.06 -12.98 3.52
C PRO A 58 8.82 -14.43 3.96
N LYS A 59 9.75 -15.35 3.67
CA LYS A 59 9.63 -16.76 4.04
C LYS A 59 9.62 -16.99 5.56
N THR A 60 10.50 -16.29 6.29
CA THR A 60 10.55 -16.42 7.76
C THR A 60 9.32 -15.78 8.39
N PHE A 61 8.94 -14.58 7.92
CA PHE A 61 7.75 -13.90 8.41
C PHE A 61 6.47 -14.72 8.17
N ASN A 62 6.31 -15.26 6.96
CA ASN A 62 5.18 -16.11 6.60
C ASN A 62 5.14 -17.41 7.43
N PHE A 63 6.29 -18.00 7.73
CA PHE A 63 6.37 -19.19 8.59
C PHE A 63 5.88 -18.90 10.02
N PHE A 64 6.25 -17.75 10.59
CA PHE A 64 5.75 -17.35 11.92
C PHE A 64 4.27 -16.98 11.88
N MET A 65 3.83 -16.24 10.87
CA MET A 65 2.42 -15.83 10.74
C MET A 65 1.46 -16.98 10.41
N SER A 66 1.95 -18.07 9.79
CA SER A 66 1.15 -19.26 9.52
C SER A 66 0.91 -20.14 10.75
N GLN A 67 1.61 -19.88 11.87
CA GLN A 67 1.45 -20.70 13.06
C GLN A 67 0.10 -20.42 13.76
N PRO A 68 -0.71 -21.46 14.07
CA PRO A 68 -2.03 -21.29 14.70
C PRO A 68 -2.00 -20.53 16.03
N TRP A 69 -0.92 -20.69 16.80
CA TRP A 69 -0.75 -20.00 18.08
C TRP A 69 -0.55 -18.49 17.90
N VAL A 70 0.15 -18.06 16.84
CA VAL A 70 0.33 -16.65 16.50
C VAL A 70 -0.99 -16.02 16.07
N GLN A 71 -1.77 -16.73 15.25
CA GLN A 71 -3.11 -16.27 14.84
C GLN A 71 -4.05 -16.14 16.04
N SER A 72 -4.04 -17.12 16.95
CA SER A 72 -4.84 -17.09 18.18
C SER A 72 -4.42 -15.96 19.13
N LEU A 73 -3.11 -15.74 19.31
CA LEU A 73 -2.56 -14.67 20.13
C LEU A 73 -2.89 -13.29 19.54
N SER A 74 -2.71 -13.11 18.23
CA SER A 74 -3.06 -11.88 17.51
C SER A 74 -4.56 -11.57 17.63
N ARG A 75 -5.41 -12.59 17.49
CA ARG A 75 -6.87 -12.44 17.65
C ARG A 75 -7.25 -12.01 19.06
N ARG A 76 -6.59 -12.55 20.10
CA ARG A 76 -6.90 -12.25 21.51
C ARG A 76 -6.33 -10.91 21.99
N HIS A 77 -5.09 -10.59 21.64
CA HIS A 77 -4.39 -9.42 22.16
C HIS A 77 -4.49 -8.19 21.25
N ILE A 78 -4.48 -8.39 19.94
CA ILE A 78 -4.48 -7.30 18.96
C ILE A 78 -5.88 -7.14 18.36
N GLY A 79 -6.72 -8.18 18.38
CA GLY A 79 -8.06 -8.14 17.80
C GLY A 79 -8.03 -8.08 16.26
N MET A 80 -6.95 -8.57 15.65
CA MET A 80 -6.86 -8.77 14.20
C MET A 80 -7.13 -10.24 13.87
N VAL A 81 -7.93 -10.46 12.84
CA VAL A 81 -8.26 -11.77 12.29
C VAL A 81 -7.70 -11.80 10.88
N ASP A 82 -7.14 -12.94 10.48
CA ASP A 82 -6.62 -13.21 9.14
C ASP A 82 -5.57 -12.19 8.65
N LEU A 83 -4.40 -12.21 9.30
CA LEU A 83 -3.26 -11.43 8.82
C LEU A 83 -2.82 -11.93 7.44
N PRO A 84 -2.75 -11.06 6.42
CA PRO A 84 -2.37 -11.48 5.08
C PRO A 84 -0.91 -11.95 5.03
N MET A 85 -0.67 -13.04 4.31
CA MET A 85 0.68 -13.55 4.07
C MET A 85 1.37 -12.69 3.02
N LEU A 86 2.67 -12.42 3.21
CA LEU A 86 3.45 -11.69 2.22
C LEU A 86 3.64 -12.53 0.96
N SER A 87 3.66 -11.87 -0.20
CA SER A 87 3.85 -12.54 -1.48
C SER A 87 5.25 -13.18 -1.55
N THR A 88 5.29 -14.45 -1.93
CA THR A 88 6.52 -15.21 -2.20
C THR A 88 6.38 -15.87 -3.58
N PRO A 89 7.13 -15.46 -4.61
CA PRO A 89 8.26 -14.51 -4.62
C PRO A 89 7.85 -13.03 -4.44
N THR A 90 8.77 -12.18 -3.98
CA THR A 90 8.49 -10.73 -3.85
C THR A 90 8.48 -10.04 -5.21
N LEU A 91 7.82 -8.88 -5.30
CA LEU A 91 7.81 -8.08 -6.53
C LEU A 91 9.23 -7.78 -7.04
N GLN A 92 10.17 -7.44 -6.15
CA GLN A 92 11.56 -7.23 -6.52
C GLN A 92 12.20 -8.49 -7.12
N GLN A 93 11.94 -9.67 -6.54
CA GLN A 93 12.44 -10.95 -7.05
C GLN A 93 11.83 -11.31 -8.41
N GLN A 94 10.54 -11.01 -8.62
CA GLN A 94 9.86 -11.23 -9.90
C GLN A 94 10.34 -10.26 -11.00
N LEU A 95 10.86 -9.10 -10.61
CA LEU A 95 11.36 -8.07 -11.53
C LEU A 95 12.88 -8.14 -11.77
N VAL A 96 13.61 -9.05 -11.09
CA VAL A 96 15.05 -9.23 -11.34
C VAL A 96 15.25 -9.64 -12.80
N GLY A 97 15.99 -8.81 -13.55
CA GLY A 97 16.27 -9.01 -14.98
C GLY A 97 15.29 -8.31 -15.93
N HIS A 98 14.23 -7.69 -15.41
CA HIS A 98 13.32 -6.88 -16.22
C HIS A 98 13.84 -5.44 -16.34
N ARG A 99 13.80 -4.85 -17.55
CA ARG A 99 14.23 -3.44 -17.79
C ARG A 99 13.47 -2.45 -16.90
N SER A 100 12.27 -2.82 -16.48
CA SER A 100 11.36 -2.05 -15.63
C SER A 100 11.82 -1.84 -14.19
N ALA A 101 12.80 -2.61 -13.71
CA ALA A 101 13.12 -2.70 -12.28
C ALA A 101 14.20 -1.70 -11.81
N ASN A 102 14.98 -1.14 -12.75
CA ASN A 102 16.22 -0.41 -12.43
C ASN A 102 16.32 0.97 -13.09
N VAL A 103 15.21 1.52 -13.60
CA VAL A 103 15.23 2.87 -14.19
C VAL A 103 15.18 3.90 -13.08
N THR A 104 16.20 4.75 -13.01
CA THR A 104 16.23 5.85 -12.05
C THR A 104 15.50 7.08 -12.60
N LEU A 105 15.09 7.99 -11.72
CA LEU A 105 14.38 9.21 -12.12
C LEU A 105 15.22 10.06 -13.08
N GLU A 106 16.53 10.12 -12.86
CA GLU A 106 17.47 10.87 -13.69
C GLU A 106 17.56 10.30 -15.13
N GLN A 107 17.24 9.01 -15.31
CA GLN A 107 17.18 8.39 -16.62
C GLN A 107 15.86 8.72 -17.31
N LEU A 108 14.73 8.71 -16.58
CA LEU A 108 13.41 9.09 -17.11
C LEU A 108 13.36 10.53 -17.60
N GLU A 109 14.00 11.46 -16.88
CA GLU A 109 14.05 12.87 -17.27
C GLU A 109 14.75 13.08 -18.62
N ARG A 110 15.73 12.22 -18.93
CA ARG A 110 16.52 12.26 -20.18
C ARG A 110 15.81 11.62 -21.38
N TYR A 111 14.63 11.04 -21.20
CA TYR A 111 13.91 10.40 -22.30
C TYR A 111 13.43 11.43 -23.32
N SER A 112 13.56 11.09 -24.60
CA SER A 112 12.96 11.87 -25.69
C SER A 112 11.43 11.78 -25.65
N ASP A 113 10.74 12.70 -26.33
CA ASP A 113 9.28 12.70 -26.38
C ASP A 113 8.70 11.40 -26.96
N GLU A 114 9.40 10.79 -27.91
CA GLU A 114 9.05 9.49 -28.50
C GLU A 114 9.19 8.33 -27.49
N GLN A 115 10.20 8.37 -26.63
CA GLN A 115 10.39 7.38 -25.56
C GLN A 115 9.35 7.58 -24.47
N ARG A 116 9.05 8.82 -24.10
CA ARG A 116 8.00 9.16 -23.12
C ARG A 116 6.64 8.67 -23.57
N ALA A 117 6.32 8.78 -24.87
CA ALA A 117 5.05 8.32 -25.43
C ALA A 117 4.85 6.79 -25.32
N LYS A 118 5.94 6.02 -25.23
CA LYS A 118 5.90 4.55 -25.07
C LYS A 118 6.10 4.09 -23.63
N THR A 119 6.46 4.98 -22.72
CA THR A 119 6.76 4.63 -21.33
C THR A 119 5.49 4.62 -20.48
N VAL A 120 5.31 3.57 -19.66
CA VAL A 120 4.20 3.46 -18.70
C VAL A 120 4.75 3.43 -17.29
N LEU A 121 4.44 4.45 -16.49
CA LEU A 121 4.88 4.52 -15.10
C LEU A 121 3.93 3.73 -14.19
N VAL A 122 4.47 2.72 -13.53
CA VAL A 122 3.73 1.88 -12.57
C VAL A 122 4.00 2.36 -11.16
N VAL A 123 3.01 3.03 -10.57
CA VAL A 123 3.05 3.47 -9.18
C VAL A 123 2.70 2.29 -8.28
N GLN A 124 3.61 1.96 -7.35
CA GLN A 124 3.43 0.85 -6.43
C GLN A 124 2.41 1.16 -5.33
N ASP A 125 1.53 0.20 -5.05
CA ASP A 125 0.70 0.19 -3.85
C ASP A 125 1.21 -0.85 -2.86
N LEU A 126 1.14 -0.56 -1.56
CA LEU A 126 1.60 -1.48 -0.51
C LEU A 126 0.95 -2.86 -0.63
N PHE A 127 -0.37 -2.90 -0.84
CA PHE A 127 -1.09 -4.15 -0.78
C PHE A 127 -0.79 -5.01 -2.00
N THR A 128 -0.79 -4.40 -3.18
CA THR A 128 -0.48 -5.11 -4.41
C THR A 128 1.01 -5.47 -4.49
N SER A 129 1.93 -4.60 -4.09
CA SER A 129 3.37 -4.91 -4.18
C SER A 129 3.85 -5.94 -3.16
N TYR A 130 3.27 -5.98 -1.96
CA TYR A 130 3.75 -6.85 -0.87
C TYR A 130 2.88 -8.07 -0.58
N TYR A 131 1.57 -8.02 -0.81
CA TYR A 131 0.69 -9.17 -0.58
C TYR A 131 0.33 -9.90 -1.89
N ASP A 132 0.22 -9.17 -3.02
CA ASP A 132 -0.19 -9.74 -4.31
C ASP A 132 0.73 -9.32 -5.47
N ALA A 133 2.02 -9.64 -5.34
CA ALA A 133 3.05 -9.20 -6.29
C ALA A 133 2.81 -9.73 -7.72
N GLN A 134 2.10 -10.86 -7.84
CA GLN A 134 1.78 -11.47 -9.13
C GLN A 134 0.94 -10.55 -10.02
N VAL A 135 -0.04 -9.84 -9.46
CA VAL A 135 -0.87 -8.90 -10.24
C VAL A 135 -0.02 -7.80 -10.88
N VAL A 136 0.96 -7.26 -10.15
CA VAL A 136 1.86 -6.22 -10.69
C VAL A 136 2.77 -6.81 -11.77
N ALA A 137 3.34 -7.99 -11.52
CA ALA A 137 4.19 -8.68 -12.50
C ALA A 137 3.43 -9.01 -13.80
N ASP A 138 2.17 -9.44 -13.71
CA ASP A 138 1.37 -9.75 -14.89
C ASP A 138 0.92 -8.49 -15.63
N PHE A 139 0.66 -7.38 -14.93
CA PHE A 139 0.45 -6.07 -15.56
C PHE A 139 1.67 -5.60 -16.36
N ILE A 140 2.87 -5.78 -15.82
CA ILE A 140 4.12 -5.40 -16.51
C ILE A 140 4.28 -6.22 -17.78
N LYS A 141 4.14 -7.55 -17.71
CA LYS A 141 4.20 -8.42 -18.90
C LYS A 141 3.15 -8.05 -19.95
N LEU A 142 1.96 -7.63 -19.52
CA LEU A 142 0.91 -7.17 -20.43
C LEU A 142 1.33 -5.88 -21.14
N ALA A 143 1.86 -4.91 -20.41
CA ALA A 143 2.34 -3.65 -20.98
C ALA A 143 3.47 -3.88 -21.98
N ASP A 144 4.42 -4.78 -21.69
CA ASP A 144 5.49 -5.16 -22.64
C ASP A 144 4.92 -5.77 -23.92
N LYS A 145 3.94 -6.67 -23.80
CA LYS A 145 3.28 -7.30 -24.95
C LYS A 145 2.50 -6.32 -25.82
N LEU A 146 2.02 -5.22 -25.22
CA LEU A 146 1.34 -4.13 -25.93
C LEU A 146 2.33 -3.16 -26.60
N GLY A 147 3.64 -3.37 -26.44
CA GLY A 147 4.68 -2.51 -27.02
C GLY A 147 4.98 -1.26 -26.21
N PHE A 148 4.52 -1.20 -24.96
CA PHE A 148 4.91 -0.16 -24.01
C PHE A 148 6.13 -0.60 -23.20
N GLU A 149 6.84 0.38 -22.65
CA GLU A 149 7.96 0.19 -21.73
C GLU A 149 7.49 0.49 -20.29
N PRO A 150 7.01 -0.51 -19.53
CA PRO A 150 6.62 -0.32 -18.15
C PRO A 150 7.84 -0.01 -17.29
N VAL A 151 7.76 1.01 -16.43
CA VAL A 151 8.78 1.37 -15.45
C VAL A 151 8.15 1.36 -14.06
N VAL A 152 8.71 0.54 -13.16
CA VAL A 152 8.21 0.44 -11.80
C VAL A 152 8.91 1.46 -10.93
N LEU A 153 8.14 2.41 -10.40
CA LEU A 153 8.67 3.47 -9.55
C LEU A 153 9.06 2.91 -8.17
N PRO A 154 10.05 3.51 -7.48
CA PRO A 154 10.40 3.09 -6.12
C PRO A 154 9.20 3.21 -5.18
N PHE A 155 9.06 2.25 -4.27
CA PHE A 155 7.98 2.25 -3.28
C PHE A 155 8.08 3.49 -2.38
N SER A 156 6.97 4.22 -2.29
CA SER A 156 6.80 5.40 -1.43
C SER A 156 5.56 5.18 -0.55
N PRO A 157 5.64 5.36 0.78
CA PRO A 157 4.48 5.23 1.64
C PRO A 157 3.46 6.33 1.33
N ASN A 158 2.21 5.93 1.10
CA ASN A 158 1.13 6.81 0.63
C ASN A 158 0.24 7.34 1.78
N GLY A 159 0.37 6.78 2.99
CA GLY A 159 -0.41 7.14 4.17
C GLY A 159 -1.88 6.72 4.12
N LYS A 160 -2.27 5.83 3.20
CA LYS A 160 -3.68 5.39 3.03
C LYS A 160 -4.23 4.80 4.32
N ALA A 161 -3.45 3.93 4.97
CA ALA A 161 -3.86 3.29 6.22
C ALA A 161 -4.00 4.32 7.37
N GLN A 162 -3.14 5.34 7.41
CA GLN A 162 -3.20 6.42 8.39
C GLN A 162 -4.45 7.29 8.21
N HIS A 163 -4.77 7.62 6.96
CA HIS A 163 -5.96 8.41 6.62
C HIS A 163 -7.25 7.69 7.05
N ILE A 164 -7.40 6.41 6.69
CA ILE A 164 -8.56 5.58 7.02
C ILE A 164 -8.79 5.47 8.53
N LYS A 165 -7.71 5.42 9.32
CA LYS A 165 -7.77 5.32 10.79
C LYS A 165 -7.82 6.68 11.49
N GLY A 166 -7.94 7.78 10.74
CA GLY A 166 -8.05 9.13 11.29
C GLY A 166 -6.80 9.55 12.06
N PHE A 167 -5.61 9.18 11.59
CA PHE A 167 -4.32 9.71 12.06
C PHE A 167 -3.91 10.89 11.16
N LEU A 168 -4.76 11.91 11.06
CA LEU A 168 -4.62 13.00 10.08
C LEU A 168 -3.34 13.83 10.29
N GLN A 169 -2.92 14.02 11.54
CA GLN A 169 -1.66 14.69 11.85
C GLN A 169 -0.44 13.88 11.38
N ARG A 170 -0.50 12.54 11.51
CA ARG A 170 0.57 11.67 11.01
C ARG A 170 0.55 11.61 9.50
N PHE A 171 -0.64 11.53 8.89
CA PHE A 171 -0.81 11.62 7.45
C PHE A 171 -0.23 12.92 6.86
N ALA A 172 -0.47 14.07 7.50
CA ALA A 172 0.08 15.35 7.06
C ALA A 172 1.62 15.44 7.22
N ARG A 173 2.19 14.70 8.18
CA ARG A 173 3.64 14.63 8.44
C ARG A 173 4.34 13.54 7.64
N THR A 174 3.63 12.49 7.25
CA THR A 174 4.13 11.48 6.32
C THR A 174 4.54 12.27 5.11
N PRO A 175 5.85 12.30 4.78
CA PRO A 175 6.33 13.16 3.73
C PRO A 175 5.50 12.81 2.51
N ALA A 176 4.70 13.78 2.11
CA ALA A 176 4.31 13.92 0.75
C ALA A 176 5.62 14.10 -0.04
N LYS A 177 6.34 13.00 -0.27
CA LYS A 177 6.74 12.67 -1.64
C LYS A 177 5.44 12.38 -2.41
N ARG A 178 4.51 13.36 -2.36
CA ARG A 178 3.61 13.70 -3.44
C ARG A 178 4.53 13.65 -4.61
N LEU A 179 4.03 12.97 -5.62
CA LEU A 179 4.61 12.90 -6.92
C LEU A 179 4.93 14.35 -7.37
N SER A 180 6.06 14.92 -6.94
CA SER A 180 6.75 16.02 -7.57
C SER A 180 7.46 15.34 -8.72
N PHE A 181 6.62 15.02 -9.69
CA PHE A 181 6.88 14.43 -10.98
C PHE A 181 6.70 15.59 -11.95
#